data_AF-Q386E8-F1
#
_entry.id   AF-Q386E8-F1
#
_cell.length_a   1.000
_cell.length_b   1.000
_cell.length_c   1.000
_cell.angle_alpha   90.00
_cell.angle_beta   90.00
_cell.angle_gamma   90.00
#
_symmetry.space_group_name_H-M   'P 1'
#
loop_
_entity.id
_entity.type
_entity.pdbx_description
1 polymer ?
#
loop_
_entity_poly.entity_id
_entity_poly.type
_entity_poly.pdbx_seq_one_letter_code
_entity_poly.pdbx_strand_id
1 'polypeptide(L)'
;MLKCSLCYLASKVTAGNAKNQAGHPRRRAKLFHVVPGTPVTPFEKLKEQRRRFGQDRHSRLPEYRPGNNVRMDPNTYTLYATKKGVMTIRESRINPKYKWLDVEPDIQKVYRSRELRRALQEREMASMAVGENSNYRVELDLLLEPDWRERVMHVPKATERFKDPNLFTRGVVNELSPLDRYSYT
;
A
#
# COMPACT_ATOMS: atom_id res chain seq x y z
N MET A 1 -51.01 37.22 55.86
CA MET A 1 -49.84 36.64 56.55
C MET A 1 -49.42 35.37 55.84
N LEU A 2 -48.43 35.47 54.95
CA LEU A 2 -47.85 34.35 54.20
C LEU A 2 -46.66 33.80 55.00
N LYS A 3 -46.68 32.51 55.32
CA LYS A 3 -45.60 31.81 56.03
C LYS A 3 -44.40 31.66 55.10
N CYS A 4 -43.33 32.40 55.37
CA CYS A 4 -41.99 32.12 54.87
C CYS A 4 -41.39 30.93 55.64
N SER A 5 -41.13 29.83 54.95
CA SER A 5 -40.11 28.86 55.35
C SER A 5 -39.05 28.75 54.25
N LEU A 6 -38.01 29.53 54.50
CA LEU A 6 -36.61 29.40 54.14
C LEU A 6 -36.08 27.99 53.81
N CYS A 7 -35.08 28.00 52.91
CA CYS A 7 -33.88 27.16 52.89
C CYS A 7 -33.82 25.90 51.99
N TYR A 8 -33.14 26.09 50.85
CA TYR A 8 -32.00 25.27 50.42
C TYR A 8 -32.20 23.76 50.20
N LEU A 9 -32.81 23.34 49.09
CA LEU A 9 -32.50 22.04 48.46
C LEU A 9 -32.66 22.12 46.92
N ALA A 10 -31.92 23.03 46.28
CA ALA A 10 -31.59 22.82 44.86
C ALA A 10 -30.50 21.74 44.81
N SER A 11 -30.92 20.50 44.57
CA SER A 11 -30.00 19.39 44.35
C SER A 11 -29.15 19.71 43.11
N LYS A 12 -27.86 20.00 43.31
CA LYS A 12 -26.84 20.02 42.27
C LYS A 12 -26.49 18.57 41.91
N VAL A 13 -27.44 17.82 41.35
CA VAL A 13 -27.17 16.48 40.82
C VAL A 13 -26.85 16.60 39.33
N THR A 14 -25.56 16.79 39.08
CA THR A 14 -24.80 16.27 37.93
C THR A 14 -25.37 16.48 36.51
N ALA A 15 -25.29 17.70 35.98
CA ALA A 15 -25.29 17.96 34.53
C ALA A 15 -23.92 17.67 33.87
N GLY A 16 -23.25 16.60 34.29
CA GLY A 16 -21.85 16.33 33.98
C GLY A 16 -21.62 14.89 33.51
N ASN A 17 -22.41 14.39 32.54
CA ASN A 17 -22.15 13.10 31.91
C ASN A 17 -22.88 12.95 30.55
N ALA A 18 -22.58 13.80 29.58
CA ALA A 18 -23.11 13.61 28.21
C ALA A 18 -22.23 14.14 27.06
N LYS A 19 -20.97 14.54 27.31
CA LYS A 19 -20.10 15.05 26.23
C LYS A 19 -19.35 13.97 25.44
N ASN A 20 -19.34 12.72 25.91
CA ASN A 20 -18.58 11.61 25.28
C ASN A 20 -19.46 10.58 24.55
N GLN A 21 -20.78 10.82 24.41
CA GLN A 21 -21.70 9.87 23.78
C GLN A 21 -21.81 9.99 22.25
N ALA A 22 -21.07 10.92 21.63
CA ALA A 22 -20.91 10.93 20.17
C ALA A 22 -19.94 9.80 19.76
N GLY A 23 -20.40 8.55 19.86
CA GLY A 23 -19.73 7.42 19.26
C GLY A 23 -19.54 7.71 17.77
N HIS A 24 -18.30 7.65 17.28
CA HIS A 24 -18.07 7.75 15.84
C HIS A 24 -18.90 6.66 15.15
N PRO A 25 -19.67 6.95 14.08
CA PRO A 25 -20.42 5.93 13.37
C PRO A 25 -19.50 4.75 13.10
N ARG A 26 -19.93 3.55 13.51
CA ARG A 26 -19.10 2.32 13.52
C ARG A 26 -18.36 2.26 12.19
N ARG A 27 -17.04 2.46 12.24
CA ARG A 27 -16.20 2.52 11.06
C ARG A 27 -16.33 1.16 10.35
N ARG A 28 -16.92 1.14 9.14
CA ARG A 28 -16.99 -0.08 8.34
C ARG A 28 -15.59 -0.69 8.20
N ALA A 29 -15.49 -1.99 8.45
CA ALA A 29 -14.28 -2.76 8.24
C ALA A 29 -14.01 -2.82 6.73
N LYS A 30 -12.82 -2.36 6.32
CA LYS A 30 -12.41 -2.34 4.92
C LYS A 30 -11.36 -3.42 4.70
N LEU A 31 -11.81 -4.56 4.20
CA LEU A 31 -11.04 -5.81 4.15
C LEU A 31 -10.61 -6.15 2.72
N PHE A 32 -9.78 -7.19 2.60
CA PHE A 32 -9.64 -7.86 1.31
C PHE A 32 -10.94 -8.61 1.02
N HIS A 33 -11.38 -8.58 -0.24
CA HIS A 33 -12.55 -9.34 -0.70
C HIS A 33 -12.13 -10.69 -1.33
N VAL A 34 -10.83 -10.86 -1.58
CA VAL A 34 -10.21 -12.07 -2.14
C VAL A 34 -9.04 -12.52 -1.28
N VAL A 35 -8.70 -13.80 -1.33
CA VAL A 35 -7.54 -14.34 -0.60
C VAL A 35 -6.26 -13.94 -1.34
N PRO A 36 -5.27 -13.29 -0.69
CA PRO A 36 -3.99 -13.03 -1.32
C PRO A 36 -3.32 -14.32 -1.78
N GLY A 37 -2.83 -14.33 -3.02
CA GLY A 37 -2.25 -15.51 -3.64
C GLY A 37 -3.24 -16.37 -4.42
N THR A 38 -4.55 -16.08 -4.45
CA THR A 38 -5.50 -16.84 -5.26
C THR A 38 -5.81 -16.16 -6.60
N PRO A 39 -6.26 -16.92 -7.61
CA PRO A 39 -6.83 -16.35 -8.81
C PRO A 39 -8.03 -15.45 -8.50
N VAL A 40 -8.16 -14.35 -9.24
CA VAL A 40 -9.22 -13.35 -9.10
C VAL A 40 -9.76 -12.96 -10.48
N THR A 41 -11.05 -12.63 -10.55
CA THR A 41 -11.70 -12.11 -11.74
C THR A 41 -11.67 -10.57 -11.80
N PRO A 42 -11.71 -9.94 -12.98
CA PRO A 42 -11.71 -8.47 -13.10
C PRO A 42 -12.90 -7.77 -12.43
N PHE A 43 -14.01 -8.50 -12.22
CA PHE A 43 -15.23 -7.98 -11.61
C PHE A 43 -15.12 -7.86 -10.09
N GLU A 44 -14.25 -8.65 -9.47
CA GLU A 44 -14.08 -8.68 -8.03
C GLU A 44 -13.24 -7.50 -7.54
N LYS A 45 -13.64 -6.96 -6.39
CA LYS A 45 -12.80 -6.03 -5.62
C LYS A 45 -11.61 -6.82 -5.06
N LEU A 46 -10.43 -6.23 -5.09
CA LEU A 46 -9.26 -6.79 -4.39
C LEU A 46 -9.29 -6.35 -2.94
N LYS A 47 -9.23 -5.04 -2.73
CA LYS A 47 -9.07 -4.41 -1.42
C LYS A 47 -9.81 -3.09 -1.34
N GLU A 48 -10.69 -2.95 -0.37
CA GLU A 48 -11.22 -1.65 0.02
C GLU A 48 -10.25 -0.96 0.99
N GLN A 49 -9.97 0.33 0.76
CA GLN A 49 -9.05 1.11 1.60
C GLN A 49 -9.74 2.28 2.28
N ARG A 50 -9.27 2.61 3.48
CA ARG A 50 -9.68 3.82 4.19
C ARG A 50 -8.77 4.97 3.80
N ARG A 51 -9.36 6.10 3.43
CA ARG A 51 -8.59 7.34 3.23
C ARG A 51 -7.85 7.69 4.51
N ARG A 52 -6.55 7.90 4.39
CA ARG A 52 -5.68 8.33 5.50
C ARG A 52 -5.81 9.84 5.67
N PHE A 53 -5.74 10.31 6.91
CA PHE A 53 -5.68 11.73 7.18
C PHE A 53 -4.44 12.34 6.50
N GLY A 54 -4.61 13.43 5.75
CA GLY A 54 -3.55 14.08 4.97
C GLY A 54 -3.33 13.54 3.56
N GLN A 55 -4.06 12.50 3.14
CA GLN A 55 -3.91 11.90 1.82
C GLN A 55 -4.27 12.87 0.67
N ASP A 56 -5.25 13.75 0.89
CA ASP A 56 -5.64 14.77 -0.10
C ASP A 56 -4.55 15.85 -0.30
N ARG A 57 -3.63 16.01 0.66
CA ARG A 57 -2.47 16.92 0.56
C ARG A 57 -1.20 16.21 0.08
N HIS A 58 -1.34 14.99 -0.46
CA HIS A 58 -0.24 14.11 -0.87
C HIS A 58 0.79 13.76 0.22
N SER A 59 0.53 14.07 1.49
CA SER A 59 1.49 13.81 2.58
C SER A 59 1.51 12.33 2.99
N ARG A 60 0.42 11.60 2.73
CA ARG A 60 0.29 10.18 3.05
C ARG A 60 -0.32 9.41 1.89
N LEU A 61 0.44 8.44 1.41
CA LEU A 61 -0.01 7.52 0.36
C LEU A 61 -0.95 6.43 0.93
N PRO A 62 -1.80 5.82 0.07
CA PRO A 62 -2.58 4.65 0.45
C PRO A 62 -1.69 3.50 0.96
N GLU A 63 -2.30 2.56 1.68
CA GLU A 63 -1.58 1.36 2.17
C GLU A 63 -1.18 0.45 1.01
N TYR A 64 -2.12 0.25 0.10
CA TYR A 64 -1.95 -0.56 -1.08
C TYR A 64 -2.08 0.34 -2.30
N ARG A 65 -1.03 0.39 -3.11
CA ARG A 65 -1.03 1.09 -4.39
C ARG A 65 -1.39 0.11 -5.52
N PRO A 66 -1.95 0.61 -6.64
CA PRO A 66 -2.14 -0.20 -7.82
C PRO A 66 -0.77 -0.64 -8.35
N GLY A 67 -0.57 -1.94 -8.47
CA GLY A 67 0.58 -2.54 -9.14
C GLY A 67 0.22 -2.95 -10.57
N ASN A 68 0.91 -3.95 -11.09
CA ASN A 68 0.69 -4.45 -12.44
C ASN A 68 -0.69 -5.11 -12.57
N ASN A 69 -1.41 -4.79 -13.66
CA ASN A 69 -2.78 -5.28 -13.92
C ASN A 69 -3.79 -4.99 -12.80
N VAL A 70 -3.61 -3.90 -12.05
CA VAL A 70 -4.56 -3.45 -11.02
C VAL A 70 -4.92 -2.00 -11.27
N ARG A 71 -6.22 -1.68 -11.17
CA ARG A 71 -6.72 -0.30 -11.20
C ARG A 71 -7.20 0.12 -9.81
N MET A 72 -6.99 1.38 -9.46
CA MET A 72 -7.49 1.98 -8.22
C MET A 72 -8.58 2.98 -8.56
N ASP A 73 -9.75 2.86 -7.92
CA ASP A 73 -10.76 3.92 -7.96
C ASP A 73 -10.27 5.12 -7.12
N PRO A 74 -10.05 6.31 -7.73
CA PRO A 74 -9.54 7.48 -7.01
C PRO A 74 -10.45 7.96 -5.88
N ASN A 75 -11.76 7.72 -5.99
CA ASN A 75 -12.74 8.20 -5.02
C ASN A 75 -12.80 7.27 -3.80
N THR A 76 -12.91 5.96 -4.03
CA THR A 76 -13.08 5.01 -2.92
C THR A 76 -11.76 4.42 -2.41
N TYR A 77 -10.67 4.60 -3.17
CA TYR A 77 -9.38 3.90 -3.00
C TYR A 77 -9.53 2.37 -3.00
N THR A 78 -10.61 1.87 -3.63
CA THR A 78 -10.83 0.44 -3.84
C THR A 78 -9.97 -0.01 -5.00
N LEU A 79 -9.26 -1.13 -4.81
CA LEU A 79 -8.45 -1.76 -5.85
C LEU A 79 -9.27 -2.83 -6.56
N TYR A 80 -9.18 -2.86 -7.89
CA TYR A 80 -9.82 -3.83 -8.77
C TYR A 80 -8.78 -4.47 -9.68
N ALA A 81 -8.98 -5.75 -10.01
CA ALA A 81 -8.16 -6.40 -11.02
C ALA A 81 -8.52 -5.89 -12.42
N THR A 82 -7.51 -5.62 -13.24
CA THR A 82 -7.68 -5.30 -14.66
C THR A 82 -7.73 -6.57 -15.51
N LYS A 83 -7.02 -7.63 -15.09
CA LYS A 83 -6.95 -8.93 -15.77
C LYS A 83 -7.40 -10.05 -14.82
N LYS A 84 -7.88 -11.16 -15.39
CA LYS A 84 -8.07 -12.40 -14.64
C LYS A 84 -6.70 -13.00 -14.37
N GLY A 85 -6.38 -13.31 -13.13
CA GLY A 85 -5.02 -13.71 -12.76
C GLY A 85 -4.82 -13.95 -11.27
N VAL A 86 -3.61 -14.29 -10.84
CA VAL A 86 -3.29 -14.49 -9.42
C VAL A 86 -2.85 -13.18 -8.78
N MET A 87 -3.53 -12.76 -7.71
CA MET A 87 -3.15 -11.57 -6.95
C MET A 87 -1.94 -11.85 -6.05
N THR A 88 -0.92 -11.00 -6.08
CA THR A 88 0.25 -11.03 -5.20
C THR A 88 0.45 -9.69 -4.51
N ILE A 89 1.15 -9.71 -3.37
CA ILE A 89 1.48 -8.50 -2.60
C ILE A 89 2.97 -8.25 -2.73
N ARG A 90 3.33 -7.08 -3.25
CA ARG A 90 4.71 -6.58 -3.27
C ARG A 90 4.86 -5.49 -2.23
N GLU A 91 5.96 -5.51 -1.50
CA GLU A 91 6.25 -4.48 -0.49
C GLU A 91 7.40 -3.61 -0.97
N SER A 92 7.37 -2.32 -0.62
CA SER A 92 8.49 -1.43 -0.94
C SER A 92 9.72 -1.81 -0.17
N ARG A 93 10.83 -1.90 -0.90
CA ARG A 93 12.15 -2.10 -0.32
C ARG A 93 12.56 -0.92 0.56
N ILE A 94 12.11 0.30 0.22
CA ILE A 94 12.40 1.53 0.97
C ILE A 94 11.60 1.58 2.28
N ASN A 95 10.31 1.25 2.24
CA ASN A 95 9.46 1.23 3.43
C ASN A 95 8.39 0.12 3.33
N PRO A 96 8.55 -1.01 4.04
CA PRO A 96 7.67 -2.18 3.95
C PRO A 96 6.19 -1.92 4.25
N LYS A 97 5.87 -0.80 4.90
CA LYS A 97 4.47 -0.40 5.16
C LYS A 97 3.71 -0.06 3.89
N TYR A 98 4.39 0.43 2.86
CA TYR A 98 3.77 0.74 1.57
C TYR A 98 3.87 -0.47 0.65
N LYS A 99 2.70 -0.95 0.21
CA LYS A 99 2.59 -2.17 -0.59
C LYS A 99 1.95 -1.87 -1.93
N TRP A 100 2.12 -2.77 -2.88
CA TRP A 100 1.40 -2.82 -4.15
C TRP A 100 0.67 -4.15 -4.27
N LEU A 101 -0.51 -4.10 -4.87
CA LEU A 101 -1.19 -5.31 -5.32
C LEU A 101 -0.90 -5.49 -6.80
N ASP A 102 -0.33 -6.63 -7.15
CA ASP A 102 -0.06 -7.04 -8.52
C ASP A 102 -0.99 -8.20 -8.88
N VAL A 103 -1.38 -8.30 -10.16
CA VAL A 103 -2.12 -9.46 -10.68
C VAL A 103 -1.34 -10.08 -11.84
N GLU A 104 -0.95 -11.33 -11.67
CA GLU A 104 -0.24 -12.12 -12.67
C GLU A 104 -1.29 -12.82 -13.58
N PRO A 105 -1.33 -12.56 -14.90
CA PRO A 105 -2.37 -13.09 -15.80
C PRO A 105 -2.32 -14.60 -16.07
N ASP A 106 -1.13 -15.19 -16.15
CA ASP A 106 -0.89 -16.60 -16.42
C ASP A 106 -1.02 -17.45 -15.14
N ILE A 107 -2.27 -17.78 -14.82
CA ILE A 107 -2.62 -18.59 -13.65
C ILE A 107 -1.88 -19.94 -13.63
N GLN A 108 -1.71 -20.58 -14.79
CA GLN A 108 -1.07 -21.90 -14.87
C GLN A 108 0.42 -21.84 -14.59
N LYS A 109 1.10 -20.76 -15.02
CA LYS A 109 2.48 -20.51 -14.61
C LYS A 109 2.62 -20.45 -13.09
N VAL A 110 1.77 -19.68 -12.42
CA VAL A 110 1.84 -19.55 -10.96
C VAL A 110 1.48 -20.87 -10.27
N TYR A 111 0.44 -21.56 -10.76
CA TYR A 111 -0.01 -22.83 -10.20
C TYR A 111 1.08 -23.91 -10.29
N ARG A 112 1.59 -24.21 -11.49
CA ARG A 112 2.59 -25.26 -11.68
C ARG A 112 3.89 -24.99 -10.92
N SER A 113 4.32 -23.72 -10.86
CA SER A 113 5.51 -23.33 -10.10
C SER A 113 5.32 -23.59 -8.61
N ARG A 114 4.15 -23.28 -8.05
CA ARG A 114 3.85 -23.52 -6.63
C ARG A 114 3.71 -25.00 -6.30
N GLU A 115 3.04 -25.78 -7.14
CA GLU A 115 2.90 -27.22 -6.92
C GLU A 115 4.26 -27.93 -6.98
N LEU A 116 5.10 -27.59 -7.97
CA LEU A 116 6.45 -28.11 -8.05
C LEU A 116 7.30 -27.68 -6.85
N ARG A 117 7.20 -26.41 -6.44
CA ARG A 117 7.90 -25.89 -5.26
C ARG A 117 7.51 -26.65 -3.99
N ARG A 118 6.21 -26.91 -3.79
CA ARG A 118 5.73 -27.70 -2.66
C ARG A 118 6.27 -29.13 -2.71
N ALA A 119 6.21 -29.76 -3.89
CA ALA A 119 6.71 -31.11 -4.10
C ALA A 119 8.25 -31.23 -3.94
N LEU A 120 9.00 -30.15 -4.16
CA LEU A 120 10.44 -30.09 -3.85
C LEU A 120 10.68 -29.88 -2.34
N GLN A 121 9.84 -29.10 -1.67
CA GLN A 121 9.93 -28.92 -0.21
C GLN A 121 9.65 -30.22 0.53
N GLU A 122 8.64 -30.98 0.11
CA GLU A 122 8.32 -32.31 0.67
C GLU A 122 9.46 -33.33 0.48
N ARG A 123 10.29 -33.14 -0.56
CA ARG A 123 11.47 -33.98 -0.82
C ARG A 123 12.77 -33.39 -0.27
N GLU A 124 12.70 -32.30 0.50
CA GLU A 124 13.87 -31.57 1.04
C GLU A 124 14.86 -31.07 -0.04
N MET A 125 14.43 -30.99 -1.29
CA MET A 125 15.25 -30.53 -2.43
C MET A 125 15.05 -29.05 -2.75
N ALA A 126 14.11 -28.37 -2.07
CA ALA A 126 13.86 -26.95 -2.27
C ALA A 126 14.81 -26.07 -1.44
N SER A 127 15.62 -25.23 -2.11
CA SER A 127 16.36 -24.18 -1.42
C SER A 127 15.44 -23.09 -0.89
N MET A 128 15.62 -22.65 0.35
CA MET A 128 14.87 -21.53 0.95
C MET A 128 15.37 -20.14 0.56
N ALA A 129 16.44 -20.06 -0.24
CA ALA A 129 17.04 -18.82 -0.74
C ALA A 129 16.30 -18.26 -1.97
N VAL A 130 14.99 -18.05 -1.86
CA VAL A 130 14.12 -17.53 -2.94
C VAL A 130 13.37 -16.30 -2.44
N GLY A 131 13.09 -15.34 -3.33
CA GLY A 131 12.36 -14.11 -2.99
C GLY A 131 10.93 -14.32 -2.46
N GLU A 132 10.36 -15.51 -2.63
CA GLU A 132 9.10 -15.91 -1.99
C GLU A 132 9.23 -16.05 -0.46
N ASN A 133 10.43 -16.36 0.05
CA ASN A 133 10.70 -16.39 1.48
C ASN A 133 10.84 -14.96 2.01
N SER A 134 9.83 -14.49 2.74
CA SER A 134 9.79 -13.13 3.29
C SER A 134 10.99 -12.80 4.19
N ASN A 135 11.54 -13.80 4.87
CA ASN A 135 12.66 -13.62 5.79
C ASN A 135 13.99 -13.44 5.05
N TYR A 136 14.11 -14.02 3.84
CA TYR A 136 15.33 -13.97 3.03
C TYR A 136 15.34 -12.81 2.03
N ARG A 137 14.17 -12.23 1.72
CA ARG A 137 14.06 -11.19 0.68
C ARG A 137 14.99 -9.99 0.91
N VAL A 138 15.22 -9.60 2.17
CA VAL A 138 16.12 -8.47 2.50
C VAL A 138 17.57 -8.79 2.14
N GLU A 139 18.04 -10.00 2.42
CA GLU A 139 19.38 -10.45 2.05
C GLU A 139 19.50 -10.60 0.53
N LEU A 140 18.47 -11.14 -0.12
CA LEU A 140 18.43 -11.27 -1.57
C LEU A 140 18.54 -9.90 -2.27
N ASP A 141 17.81 -8.89 -1.80
CA ASP A 141 17.87 -7.54 -2.33
C ASP A 141 19.26 -6.89 -2.14
N LEU A 142 19.91 -7.16 -1.01
CA LEU A 142 21.26 -6.66 -0.71
C LEU A 142 22.32 -7.37 -1.55
N LEU A 143 22.18 -8.67 -1.79
CA LEU A 143 23.13 -9.46 -2.58
C LEU A 143 23.06 -9.10 -4.07
N LEU A 144 21.85 -8.83 -4.59
CA LEU A 144 21.69 -8.46 -6.00
C LEU A 144 22.13 -7.03 -6.29
N GLU A 145 21.93 -6.12 -5.35
CA GLU A 145 22.16 -4.70 -5.57
C GLU A 145 22.58 -4.02 -4.26
N PRO A 146 23.86 -4.16 -3.85
CA PRO A 146 24.34 -3.72 -2.53
C PRO A 146 24.12 -2.23 -2.26
N ASP A 147 24.29 -1.39 -3.29
CA ASP A 147 24.30 0.07 -3.17
C ASP A 147 22.91 0.69 -3.31
N TRP A 148 21.84 -0.12 -3.25
CA TRP A 148 20.47 0.38 -3.44
C TRP A 148 20.09 1.49 -2.47
N ARG A 149 20.62 1.45 -1.23
CA ARG A 149 20.38 2.47 -0.23
C ARG A 149 20.99 3.81 -0.63
N GLU A 150 22.25 3.79 -1.07
CA GLU A 150 22.96 4.99 -1.48
C GLU A 150 22.28 5.63 -2.70
N ARG A 151 21.88 4.82 -3.69
CA ARG A 151 21.14 5.32 -4.87
C ARG A 151 19.80 5.96 -4.52
N VAL A 152 19.08 5.41 -3.53
CA VAL A 152 17.80 5.99 -3.08
C VAL A 152 18.02 7.28 -2.28
N MET A 153 19.09 7.36 -1.48
CA MET A 153 19.39 8.54 -0.67
C MET A 153 20.10 9.65 -1.44
N HIS A 154 20.76 9.33 -2.55
CA HIS A 154 21.44 10.30 -3.39
C HIS A 154 20.43 11.29 -3.99
N VAL A 155 20.58 12.58 -3.66
CA VAL A 155 19.73 13.65 -4.16
C VAL A 155 20.41 14.30 -5.37
N PRO A 156 19.87 14.14 -6.60
CA PRO A 156 20.46 14.75 -7.79
C PRO A 156 20.45 16.27 -7.70
N LYS A 157 21.50 16.90 -8.22
CA LYS A 157 21.56 18.36 -8.34
C LYS A 157 20.53 18.84 -9.38
N ALA A 158 20.13 20.11 -9.28
CA ALA A 158 19.16 20.69 -10.20
C ALA A 158 19.57 20.58 -11.68
N THR A 159 20.88 20.69 -11.96
CA THR A 159 21.46 20.59 -13.31
C THR A 159 21.35 19.19 -13.93
N GLU A 160 21.37 18.15 -13.10
CA GLU A 160 21.24 16.76 -13.55
C GLU A 160 19.77 16.36 -13.69
N ARG A 161 18.91 16.88 -12.81
CA ARG A 161 17.46 16.64 -12.84
C ARG A 161 16.79 17.37 -14.00
N PHE A 162 17.08 18.66 -14.16
CA PHE A 162 16.62 19.47 -15.28
C PHE A 162 17.73 19.54 -16.32
N LYS A 163 17.93 18.43 -17.03
CA LYS A 163 18.87 18.39 -18.15
C LYS A 163 18.51 19.46 -19.17
N ASP A 164 19.52 20.02 -19.82
CA ASP A 164 19.33 21.00 -20.89
C ASP A 164 18.38 20.41 -21.96
N PRO A 165 17.22 21.04 -22.23
CA PRO A 165 16.28 20.59 -23.27
C PRO A 165 16.94 20.42 -24.64
N ASN A 166 18.04 21.13 -24.93
CA ASN A 166 18.79 20.94 -26.18
C ASN A 166 19.27 19.51 -26.39
N LEU A 167 19.59 18.77 -25.30
CA LEU A 167 19.96 17.36 -25.39
C LEU A 167 18.82 16.50 -25.91
N PHE A 168 17.59 16.82 -25.51
CA PHE A 168 16.39 16.17 -26.01
C PHE A 168 16.10 16.57 -27.46
N THR A 169 16.17 17.86 -27.78
CA THR A 169 15.91 18.36 -29.14
C THR A 169 16.90 17.82 -30.17
N ARG A 170 18.16 17.60 -29.79
CA ARG A 170 19.20 17.01 -30.65
C ARG A 170 19.17 15.47 -30.70
N GLY A 171 18.26 14.82 -29.97
CA GLY A 171 18.16 13.37 -29.91
C GLY A 171 19.30 12.69 -29.15
N VAL A 172 20.08 13.43 -28.33
CA VAL A 172 21.08 12.85 -27.43
C VAL A 172 20.40 12.09 -26.30
N VAL A 173 19.26 12.61 -25.84
CA VAL A 173 18.38 11.94 -24.88
C VAL A 173 17.00 11.80 -25.51
N ASN A 174 16.40 10.61 -25.40
CA ASN A 174 15.12 10.26 -25.99
C ASN A 174 13.89 10.69 -25.15
N GLU A 175 14.09 11.08 -23.90
CA GLU A 175 13.03 11.51 -22.98
C GLU A 175 13.53 12.56 -21.97
N LEU A 176 12.71 13.58 -21.71
CA LEU A 176 12.97 14.58 -20.68
C LEU A 176 11.88 14.51 -19.59
N SER A 177 12.15 13.76 -18.52
CA SER A 177 11.22 13.49 -17.41
C SER A 177 11.67 14.09 -16.07
N PRO A 178 11.69 15.43 -15.92
CA PRO A 178 12.22 16.09 -14.72
C PRO A 178 11.41 15.84 -13.44
N LEU A 179 10.18 15.35 -13.57
CA LEU A 179 9.26 15.08 -12.46
C LEU A 179 9.59 13.76 -11.74
N ASP A 180 10.29 12.83 -12.37
CA ASP A 180 10.67 11.53 -11.81
C ASP A 180 11.89 11.61 -10.89
N ARG A 181 11.79 12.48 -9.90
CA ARG A 181 12.80 12.72 -8.87
C ARG A 181 12.77 11.72 -7.72
N TYR A 182 11.73 10.90 -7.63
CA TYR A 182 11.49 10.00 -6.50
C TYR A 182 11.71 8.56 -6.91
N SER A 183 12.55 7.84 -6.18
CA SER A 183 12.70 6.40 -6.35
C SER A 183 11.58 5.66 -5.61
N TYR A 184 10.77 4.90 -6.34
CA TYR A 184 9.76 4.01 -5.78
C TYR A 184 10.10 2.56 -6.13
N THR A 185 10.86 1.91 -5.25
CA THR A 185 11.20 0.48 -5.33
C THR A 185 10.74 -0.29 -4.11
#